data_AF-A0A1W9XAW0-F1
#
_entry.id   AF-A0A1W9XAW0-F1
#
_cell.length_a   1.000
_cell.length_b   1.000
_cell.length_c   1.000
_cell.angle_alpha   90.00
_cell.angle_beta   90.00
_cell.angle_gamma   90.00
#
_symmetry.space_group_name_H-M   'P 1'
#
loop_
_entity.id
_entity.type
_entity.pdbx_description
1 polymer ?
#
loop_
_entity_poly.entity_id
_entity_poly.type
_entity_poly.pdbx_seq_one_letter_code
_entity_poly.pdbx_strand_id
1 'polypeptide(L)'
;MGDFPGSTGRTVQQSAPRIDNTAGKLTFGAVTFGDNPGPGGNGILASITFALQSLNIGKVSFAGVQIGDTANAFLTPDESIGSEVIPRYKIGDLNQDEHTNLTDLLIALKVTTGMNETWASPDADTDGDKKLGIQEVIYILQVVSGIRD
;
A
#
# COMPACT_ATOMS: atom_id res chain seq x y z
N MET A 1 5.57 -8.05 -12.20
CA MET A 1 6.88 -8.54 -11.70
C MET A 1 7.93 -7.47 -11.96
N GLY A 2 9.05 -7.49 -11.24
CA GLY A 2 10.21 -6.67 -11.60
C GLY A 2 11.07 -7.33 -12.69
N ASP A 3 12.05 -6.59 -13.21
CA ASP A 3 12.91 -7.04 -14.31
C ASP A 3 14.07 -7.93 -13.86
N PHE A 4 14.33 -8.01 -12.55
CA PHE A 4 15.47 -8.75 -11.99
C PHE A 4 15.59 -10.20 -12.49
N PRO A 5 14.51 -11.01 -12.56
CA PRO A 5 14.58 -12.38 -13.06
C PRO A 5 15.15 -12.52 -14.48
N GLY A 6 14.99 -11.49 -15.33
CA GLY A 6 15.49 -11.45 -16.71
C GLY A 6 16.80 -10.69 -16.90
N SER A 7 17.38 -10.13 -15.84
CA SER A 7 18.52 -9.20 -15.91
C SER A 7 19.80 -9.77 -16.52
N THR A 8 19.94 -11.10 -16.58
CA THR A 8 21.07 -11.79 -17.24
C THR A 8 20.78 -12.20 -18.69
N GLY A 9 19.71 -11.67 -19.29
CA GLY A 9 19.27 -12.04 -20.64
C GLY A 9 18.52 -13.39 -20.70
N ARG A 10 18.09 -13.91 -19.55
CA ARG A 10 17.18 -15.07 -19.49
C ARG A 10 15.78 -14.67 -19.96
N THR A 11 15.08 -15.62 -20.57
CA THR A 11 13.67 -15.42 -20.92
C THR A 11 12.81 -15.61 -19.68
N VAL A 12 11.85 -14.70 -19.46
CA VAL A 12 10.95 -14.73 -18.31
C VAL A 12 9.54 -15.09 -18.77
N GLN A 13 8.95 -16.14 -18.19
CA GLN A 13 7.55 -16.45 -18.33
C GLN A 13 6.83 -16.19 -17.01
N GLN A 14 5.82 -15.33 -17.04
CA GLN A 14 5.07 -14.90 -15.86
C GLN A 14 3.67 -15.50 -15.88
N SER A 15 3.15 -15.91 -14.72
CA SER A 15 1.73 -16.22 -14.57
C SER A 15 0.93 -14.93 -14.38
N ALA A 16 -0.27 -14.85 -14.94
CA ALA A 16 -1.18 -13.76 -14.61
C ALA A 16 -1.48 -13.76 -13.09
N PRO A 17 -1.40 -12.60 -12.41
CA PRO A 17 -1.70 -12.53 -10.99
C PRO A 17 -3.17 -12.87 -10.74
N ARG A 18 -3.43 -13.65 -9.69
CA ARG A 18 -4.78 -13.93 -9.20
C ARG A 18 -5.03 -13.15 -7.91
N ILE A 19 -6.02 -12.27 -7.95
CA ILE A 19 -6.42 -11.41 -6.83
C ILE A 19 -7.74 -11.93 -6.25
N ASP A 20 -7.74 -12.20 -4.95
CA ASP A 20 -8.93 -12.50 -4.17
C ASP A 20 -9.05 -11.49 -3.02
N ASN A 21 -9.82 -10.43 -3.27
CA ASN A 21 -10.03 -9.36 -2.29
C ASN A 21 -10.94 -9.81 -1.12
N THR A 22 -11.69 -10.90 -1.27
CA THR A 22 -12.53 -11.42 -0.17
C THR A 22 -11.66 -12.14 0.85
N ALA A 23 -10.67 -12.89 0.38
CA ALA A 23 -9.71 -13.60 1.22
C ALA A 23 -8.45 -12.77 1.56
N GLY A 24 -8.29 -11.57 1.01
CA GLY A 24 -7.08 -10.75 1.17
C GLY A 24 -5.82 -11.39 0.57
N LYS A 25 -5.96 -12.16 -0.53
CA LYS A 25 -4.90 -12.98 -1.10
C LYS A 25 -4.53 -12.56 -2.52
N LEU A 26 -3.24 -12.31 -2.74
CA LEU A 26 -2.63 -12.18 -4.05
C LEU A 26 -1.74 -13.40 -4.32
N THR A 27 -1.89 -14.03 -5.48
CA THR A 27 -1.02 -15.12 -5.95
C THR A 27 -0.38 -14.74 -7.27
N PHE A 28 0.94 -14.86 -7.36
CA PHE A 28 1.72 -14.57 -8.56
C PHE A 28 2.95 -15.48 -8.63
N GLY A 29 3.56 -15.59 -9.81
CA GLY A 29 4.74 -16.40 -10.02
C GLY A 29 5.40 -16.11 -11.36
N ALA A 30 6.68 -16.44 -11.47
CA ALA A 30 7.42 -16.40 -12.70
C ALA A 30 8.46 -17.52 -12.72
N VAL A 31 8.80 -17.97 -13.92
CA VAL A 31 9.89 -18.90 -14.18
C VAL A 31 10.81 -18.28 -15.21
N THR A 32 12.11 -18.58 -15.12
CA THR A 32 13.10 -18.08 -16.09
C THR A 32 13.89 -19.23 -16.70
N PHE A 33 14.16 -19.15 -18.00
CA PHE A 33 14.86 -20.18 -18.77
C PHE A 33 15.88 -19.59 -19.74
N GLY A 34 16.85 -20.41 -20.14
CA GLY A 34 17.99 -20.05 -20.99
C GLY A 34 19.31 -20.58 -20.43
N ASP A 35 20.37 -20.44 -21.24
CA ASP A 35 21.71 -20.95 -20.93
C ASP A 35 22.56 -19.97 -20.09
N ASN A 36 22.17 -18.69 -20.06
CA ASN A 36 22.85 -17.69 -19.22
C ASN A 36 22.65 -18.00 -17.73
N PRO A 37 23.65 -17.73 -16.87
CA PRO A 37 23.51 -17.87 -15.42
C PRO A 37 22.28 -17.15 -14.87
N GLY A 38 21.69 -17.69 -13.79
CA GLY A 38 20.63 -17.01 -13.05
C GLY A 38 21.11 -15.66 -12.49
N PRO A 39 20.20 -14.68 -12.32
CA PRO A 39 20.56 -13.40 -11.73
C PRO A 39 21.01 -13.57 -10.28
N GLY A 40 22.14 -12.94 -9.93
CA GLY A 40 22.65 -12.88 -8.56
C GLY A 40 22.52 -11.48 -7.96
N GLY A 41 22.63 -11.38 -6.64
CA GLY A 41 22.60 -10.11 -5.91
C GLY A 41 21.21 -9.65 -5.52
N ASN A 42 21.05 -8.33 -5.32
CA ASN A 42 19.82 -7.71 -4.86
C ASN A 42 19.03 -7.16 -6.05
N GLY A 43 17.74 -7.46 -6.13
CA GLY A 43 16.85 -6.90 -7.14
C GLY A 43 15.37 -7.13 -6.83
N ILE A 44 14.51 -6.35 -7.49
CA ILE A 44 13.07 -6.40 -7.28
C ILE A 44 12.48 -7.60 -8.01
N LEU A 45 11.87 -8.53 -7.25
CA LEU A 45 11.13 -9.66 -7.80
C LEU A 45 9.71 -9.26 -8.21
N ALA A 46 9.03 -8.48 -7.37
CA ALA A 46 7.68 -8.00 -7.62
C ALA A 46 7.43 -6.66 -6.91
N SER A 47 6.58 -5.84 -7.52
CA SER A 47 5.99 -4.65 -6.91
C SER A 47 4.50 -4.90 -6.75
N ILE A 48 3.96 -4.63 -5.56
CA ILE A 48 2.55 -4.78 -5.24
C ILE A 48 2.03 -3.38 -4.89
N THR A 49 0.91 -2.99 -5.51
CA THR A 49 0.23 -1.73 -5.22
C THR A 49 -1.09 -2.03 -4.53
N PHE A 50 -1.31 -1.38 -3.39
CA PHE A 50 -2.54 -1.51 -2.62
C PHE A 50 -3.42 -0.29 -2.87
N ALA A 51 -4.73 -0.52 -2.98
CA ALA A 51 -5.74 0.52 -2.85
C ALA A 51 -6.22 0.53 -1.40
N LEU A 52 -6.31 1.72 -0.82
CA LEU A 52 -6.79 1.89 0.55
C LEU A 52 -8.27 1.47 0.63
N GLN A 53 -8.59 0.51 1.50
CA GLN A 53 -9.96 0.09 1.77
C GLN A 53 -10.44 0.54 3.16
N SER A 54 -9.54 0.55 4.12
CA SER A 54 -9.77 1.07 5.47
C SER A 54 -8.45 1.55 6.04
N LEU A 55 -8.50 2.40 7.05
CA LEU A 55 -7.33 3.00 7.68
C LEU A 55 -6.73 2.13 8.81
N ASN A 56 -7.12 0.86 8.85
CA ASN A 56 -6.52 -0.12 9.73
C ASN A 56 -5.15 -0.56 9.19
N ILE A 57 -4.23 -0.88 10.10
CA ILE A 57 -2.94 -1.49 9.74
C ILE A 57 -3.21 -2.89 9.17
N GLY A 58 -2.80 -3.10 7.93
CA GLY A 58 -2.86 -4.40 7.27
C GLY A 58 -1.57 -5.17 7.51
N LYS A 59 -1.66 -6.41 8.01
CA LYS A 59 -0.51 -7.31 8.01
C LYS A 59 -0.38 -7.98 6.65
N VAL A 60 0.78 -7.84 6.03
CA VAL A 60 1.18 -8.65 4.89
C VAL A 60 1.88 -9.88 5.44
N SER A 61 1.52 -11.04 4.93
CA SER A 61 2.24 -12.28 5.18
C SER A 61 2.53 -12.96 3.86
N PHE A 62 3.71 -13.53 3.76
CA PHE A 62 4.08 -14.35 2.62
C PHE A 62 3.85 -15.81 3.00
N ALA A 63 3.06 -16.51 2.20
CA ALA A 63 2.73 -17.92 2.44
C ALA A 63 3.01 -18.74 1.17
N GLY A 64 3.63 -19.91 1.35
CA GLY A 64 3.97 -20.79 0.24
C GLY A 64 4.97 -20.19 -0.75
N VAL A 65 5.89 -19.34 -0.27
CA VAL A 65 6.94 -18.77 -1.12
C VAL A 65 7.91 -19.89 -1.51
N GLN A 66 8.09 -20.05 -2.81
CA GLN A 66 9.04 -20.99 -3.38
C GLN A 66 9.97 -20.23 -4.29
N ILE A 67 11.27 -20.30 -4.01
CA ILE A 67 12.33 -19.83 -4.89
C ILE A 67 13.18 -21.05 -5.18
N GLY A 68 13.41 -21.38 -6.45
CA GLY A 68 14.17 -22.56 -6.82
C GLY A 68 15.15 -22.28 -7.94
N ASP A 69 16.25 -23.03 -7.96
CA ASP A 69 17.20 -23.05 -9.07
C ASP A 69 16.85 -24.15 -10.10
N THR A 70 17.68 -24.26 -11.13
CA THR A 70 17.53 -25.29 -12.17
C THR A 70 17.77 -26.72 -11.68
N ALA A 71 18.36 -26.90 -10.49
CA ALA A 71 18.53 -28.21 -9.84
C ALA A 71 17.31 -28.59 -8.98
N ASN A 72 16.23 -27.79 -9.02
CA ASN A 72 15.02 -27.98 -8.23
C ASN A 72 15.29 -27.89 -6.71
N ALA A 73 16.39 -27.23 -6.31
CA ALA A 73 16.66 -26.92 -4.92
C ALA A 73 15.83 -25.70 -4.54
N PHE A 74 14.91 -25.86 -3.58
CA PHE A 74 14.12 -24.76 -3.05
C PHE A 74 14.89 -24.02 -1.95
N LEU A 75 15.02 -22.70 -2.11
CA LEU A 75 15.46 -21.81 -1.05
C LEU A 75 14.28 -21.57 -0.10
N THR A 76 14.56 -21.62 1.20
CA THR A 76 13.64 -21.14 2.22
C THR A 76 13.91 -19.64 2.37
N PRO A 77 13.01 -18.75 1.93
CA PRO A 77 13.20 -17.32 2.18
C PRO A 77 13.10 -17.05 3.68
N ASP A 78 13.90 -16.09 4.16
CA ASP A 78 13.76 -15.61 5.54
C ASP A 78 12.34 -15.07 5.75
N GLU A 79 11.75 -15.39 6.91
CA GLU A 79 10.46 -14.83 7.29
C GLU A 79 10.56 -13.30 7.39
N SER A 80 9.54 -12.63 6.86
CA SER A 80 9.51 -11.23 6.44
C SER A 80 10.08 -10.19 7.41
N ILE A 81 10.89 -9.26 6.89
CA ILE A 81 11.25 -8.00 7.55
C ILE A 81 10.14 -6.96 7.26
N GLY A 82 9.52 -6.39 8.30
CA GLY A 82 8.70 -5.17 8.20
C GLY A 82 7.36 -5.29 7.45
N SER A 83 6.65 -6.40 7.61
CA SER A 83 5.49 -6.77 6.77
C SER A 83 4.17 -6.03 7.07
N GLU A 84 4.23 -4.83 7.62
CA GLU A 84 3.04 -4.01 7.87
C GLU A 84 2.81 -3.05 6.70
N VAL A 85 1.60 -3.05 6.16
CA VAL A 85 1.13 -1.99 5.27
C VAL A 85 0.45 -0.97 6.16
N ILE A 86 1.18 0.10 6.43
CA ILE A 86 0.67 1.26 7.16
C ILE A 86 0.11 2.22 6.11
N PRO A 87 -1.17 2.59 6.18
CA PRO A 87 -1.71 3.67 5.37
C PRO A 87 -0.85 4.92 5.58
N ARG A 88 -0.38 5.53 4.49
CA ARG A 88 0.39 6.79 4.55
C ARG A 88 -0.46 7.97 5.02
N TYR A 89 -1.79 7.82 4.98
CA TYR A 89 -2.75 8.86 5.32
C TYR A 89 -3.46 8.50 6.63
N LYS A 90 -3.69 9.51 7.47
CA LYS A 90 -4.46 9.39 8.70
C LYS A 90 -5.86 9.98 8.48
N ILE A 91 -6.93 9.41 9.06
CA ILE A 91 -8.28 10.02 8.93
C ILE A 91 -8.17 11.48 9.40
N GLY A 92 -8.69 12.42 8.61
CA GLY A 92 -8.77 13.83 8.98
C GLY A 92 -7.45 14.59 8.91
N ASP A 93 -6.37 13.98 8.40
CA ASP A 93 -5.13 14.68 8.04
C ASP A 93 -5.26 15.24 6.62
N LEU A 94 -5.60 16.52 6.52
CA LEU A 94 -5.92 17.22 5.28
C LEU A 94 -4.69 17.84 4.62
N ASN A 95 -3.64 18.10 5.40
CA ASN A 95 -2.38 18.69 4.91
C ASN A 95 -1.26 17.67 4.68
N GLN A 96 -1.51 16.39 4.98
CA GLN A 96 -0.58 15.27 4.87
C GLN A 96 0.67 15.45 5.75
N ASP A 97 0.49 16.02 6.94
CA ASP A 97 1.57 16.18 7.93
C ASP A 97 1.65 15.03 8.96
N GLU A 98 0.87 13.97 8.76
CA GLU A 98 0.74 12.77 9.60
C GLU A 98 0.00 13.00 10.94
N HIS A 99 -0.53 14.21 11.18
CA HIS A 99 -1.24 14.57 12.40
C HIS A 99 -2.64 15.09 12.12
N THR A 100 -3.66 14.52 12.76
CA THR A 100 -5.03 15.06 12.75
C THR A 100 -5.14 16.15 13.83
N ASN A 101 -5.07 17.42 13.45
CA ASN A 101 -4.96 18.53 14.39
C ASN A 101 -5.77 19.78 14.00
N LEU A 102 -5.58 20.90 14.72
CA LEU A 102 -6.32 22.14 14.46
C LEU A 102 -5.99 22.77 13.09
N THR A 103 -4.84 22.44 12.51
CA THR A 103 -4.45 22.85 11.15
C THR A 103 -5.40 22.22 10.13
N ASP A 104 -5.69 20.93 10.27
CA ASP A 104 -6.66 20.22 9.44
C ASP A 104 -8.06 20.77 9.62
N LEU A 105 -8.45 21.07 10.86
CA LEU A 105 -9.74 21.70 11.16
C LEU A 105 -9.91 23.02 10.40
N LEU A 106 -8.86 23.83 10.36
CA LEU A 106 -8.89 25.10 9.63
C LEU A 106 -9.06 24.87 8.12
N ILE A 107 -8.39 23.87 7.56
CA ILE A 107 -8.52 23.50 6.14
C ILE A 107 -9.94 23.01 5.84
N ALA A 108 -10.49 22.12 6.67
CA ALA A 108 -11.86 21.61 6.53
C ALA A 108 -12.90 22.74 6.56
N LEU A 109 -12.78 23.69 7.49
CA LEU A 109 -13.68 24.85 7.59
C LEU A 109 -13.58 25.77 6.37
N LYS A 110 -12.37 26.02 5.85
CA LYS A 110 -12.18 26.78 4.61
C LYS A 110 -12.87 26.11 3.43
N VAL A 111 -12.67 24.81 3.24
CA VAL A 111 -13.33 24.05 2.16
C VAL A 111 -14.85 24.09 2.32
N THR A 112 -15.36 23.91 3.55
CA THR A 112 -16.81 23.93 3.85
C THR A 112 -17.44 25.31 3.57
N THR A 113 -16.67 26.39 3.69
CA THR A 113 -17.12 27.76 3.40
C THR A 113 -16.95 28.14 1.92
N GLY A 114 -16.54 27.21 1.06
CA GLY A 114 -16.34 27.43 -0.37
C GLY A 114 -15.03 28.15 -0.69
N MET A 115 -14.11 28.27 0.27
CA MET A 115 -12.74 28.69 -0.02
C MET A 115 -12.00 27.55 -0.71
N ASN A 116 -11.34 27.86 -1.82
CA ASN A 116 -10.67 26.85 -2.63
C ASN A 116 -9.26 26.56 -2.08
N GLU A 117 -9.11 25.45 -1.37
CA GLU A 117 -7.81 24.91 -0.97
C GLU A 117 -7.46 23.74 -1.92
N THR A 118 -6.84 24.04 -3.06
CA THR A 118 -6.57 23.07 -4.13
C THR A 118 -5.60 21.94 -3.73
N TRP A 119 -5.00 22.04 -2.56
CA TRP A 119 -4.04 21.09 -2.01
C TRP A 119 -4.61 20.25 -0.86
N ALA A 120 -5.87 20.48 -0.45
CA ALA A 120 -6.53 19.66 0.56
C ALA A 120 -6.71 18.23 0.03
N SER A 121 -6.24 17.24 0.80
CA SER A 121 -6.28 15.85 0.37
C SER A 121 -7.70 15.27 0.47
N PRO A 122 -8.30 14.79 -0.64
CA PRO A 122 -9.59 14.10 -0.58
C PRO A 122 -9.52 12.75 0.16
N ASP A 123 -8.32 12.22 0.36
CA ASP A 123 -8.09 10.96 1.09
C ASP A 123 -8.31 11.12 2.60
N ALA A 124 -8.50 12.36 3.08
CA ALA A 124 -8.90 12.70 4.44
C ALA A 124 -10.41 12.60 4.70
N ASP A 125 -11.20 12.26 3.67
CA ASP A 125 -12.64 11.99 3.76
C ASP A 125 -12.92 10.95 4.87
N THR A 126 -13.74 11.38 5.84
CA THR A 126 -13.99 10.64 7.07
C THR A 126 -15.25 9.78 7.01
N ASP A 127 -16.15 10.02 6.05
CA ASP A 127 -17.43 9.32 5.92
C ASP A 127 -17.60 8.56 4.60
N GLY A 128 -16.65 8.70 3.67
CA GLY A 128 -16.56 7.95 2.42
C GLY A 128 -17.44 8.51 1.30
N ASP A 129 -17.97 9.73 1.44
CA ASP A 129 -18.82 10.37 0.43
C ASP A 129 -18.06 11.00 -0.75
N LYS A 130 -16.72 10.95 -0.70
CA LYS A 130 -15.75 11.51 -1.65
C LYS A 130 -15.75 13.04 -1.70
N LYS A 131 -16.17 13.69 -0.62
CA LYS A 131 -16.16 15.14 -0.45
C LYS A 131 -15.48 15.49 0.86
N LEU A 132 -15.15 16.77 0.98
CA LEU A 132 -14.70 17.38 2.23
C LEU A 132 -15.79 18.35 2.68
N GLY A 133 -16.26 18.21 3.91
CA GLY A 133 -17.38 18.97 4.43
C GLY A 133 -17.46 18.99 5.95
N ILE A 134 -18.69 19.16 6.46
CA ILE A 134 -18.92 19.33 7.90
C ILE A 134 -18.62 18.06 8.70
N GLN A 135 -18.67 16.89 8.05
CA GLN A 135 -18.32 15.62 8.68
C GLN A 135 -16.84 15.56 9.05
N GLU A 136 -15.94 16.00 8.17
CA GLU A 136 -14.49 16.10 8.47
C GLU A 136 -14.25 17.08 9.62
N VAL A 137 -14.95 18.22 9.63
CA VAL A 137 -14.87 19.21 10.73
C VAL A 137 -15.26 18.57 12.07
N ILE A 138 -16.38 17.82 12.10
CA ILE A 138 -16.84 17.13 13.31
C ILE A 138 -15.83 16.06 13.73
N TYR A 139 -15.33 15.26 12.78
CA TYR A 139 -14.34 14.23 13.05
C TYR A 139 -13.07 14.82 13.69
N ILE A 140 -12.48 15.84 13.06
CA ILE A 140 -11.24 16.46 13.53
C ILE A 140 -11.46 17.10 14.91
N LEU A 141 -12.61 17.73 15.15
CA LEU A 141 -12.96 18.24 16.49
C LEU A 141 -13.03 17.13 17.53
N GLN A 142 -13.60 15.96 17.20
CA GLN A 142 -13.63 14.83 18.12
C GLN A 142 -12.24 14.31 18.45
N VAL A 143 -11.33 14.25 17.47
CA VAL A 143 -9.94 13.85 17.68
C VAL A 143 -9.19 14.86 18.55
N VAL A 144 -9.25 16.14 18.21
CA VAL A 144 -8.56 17.20 18.95
C VAL A 144 -9.10 17.38 20.37
N SER A 145 -10.38 17.06 20.60
CA SER A 145 -10.99 17.08 21.93
C SER A 145 -10.77 15.80 22.74
N GLY A 146 -10.11 14.77 22.19
CA GLY A 146 -9.88 13.48 22.84
C GLY A 146 -11.14 12.64 23.02
N ILE A 147 -12.19 12.92 22.24
CA ILE A 147 -13.44 12.14 22.21
C ILE A 147 -13.29 10.92 21.31
N ARG A 148 -12.40 10.99 20.30
CA ARG A 148 -12.10 9.94 19.34
C ARG A 148 -10.59 9.82 19.15
N ASP A 149 -10.12 8.61 18.83
CA ASP A 149 -8.73 8.31 18.43
C ASP A 149 -8.64 8.05 16.92
#